data_AF-A0A520FQZ0-F1
#
_entry.id   AF-A0A520FQZ0-F1
#
_cell.length_a   1.000
_cell.length_b   1.000
_cell.length_c   1.000
_cell.angle_alpha   90.00
_cell.angle_beta   90.00
_cell.angle_gamma   90.00
#
_symmetry.space_group_name_H-M   'P 1'
#
loop_
_entity.id
_entity.type
_entity.pdbx_description
1 polymer ?
#
loop_
_entity_poly.entity_id
_entity_poly.type
_entity_poly.pdbx_seq_one_letter_code
_entity_poly.pdbx_strand_id
1 'polypeptide(L)'
;MTKKIVQFGIPLLLSVGLLTACGSSDSDTGQSASPTTSVVASSTTAPGSSAAEIAQVDPNTASQSQIQAAFEAAGVSNAGKWAKEVTEYGPYSPDAISDTLTKELGKYGIDQQTLDTISSVLAPQ
;
A
#
# COMPACT_ATOMS: atom_id res chain seq x y z
N MET A 1 39.74 15.11 14.69
CA MET A 1 38.89 15.33 15.88
C MET A 1 38.14 14.05 16.18
N THR A 2 38.10 13.69 17.45
CA THR A 2 37.94 12.33 17.98
C THR A 2 36.47 11.91 18.14
N LYS A 3 36.22 10.62 17.86
CA LYS A 3 35.01 9.77 17.99
C LYS A 3 33.94 10.20 19.01
N LYS A 4 32.66 9.96 18.67
CA LYS A 4 31.67 9.35 19.58
C LYS A 4 30.72 8.41 18.82
N ILE A 5 31.00 7.11 18.97
CA ILE A 5 30.04 6.01 18.81
C ILE A 5 29.20 6.01 20.08
N VAL A 6 27.87 6.03 19.94
CA VAL A 6 26.96 5.74 21.05
C VAL A 6 26.03 4.62 20.58
N GLN A 7 26.49 3.41 20.87
CA GLN A 7 25.72 2.18 20.89
C GLN A 7 24.90 2.18 22.20
N PHE A 8 23.57 2.22 22.10
CA PHE A 8 22.68 1.81 23.18
C PHE A 8 21.76 0.72 22.65
N GLY A 9 22.14 -0.51 22.97
CA GLY A 9 21.22 -1.63 22.93
C GLY A 9 20.25 -1.53 24.10
N ILE A 10 18.97 -1.74 23.81
CA ILE A 10 17.99 -2.18 24.80
C ILE A 10 17.20 -3.31 24.14
N PRO A 11 17.34 -4.56 24.62
CA PRO A 11 16.50 -5.67 24.19
C PRO A 11 15.19 -5.60 24.98
N LEU A 12 14.06 -5.46 24.30
CA LEU A 12 12.74 -5.61 24.93
C LEU A 12 12.00 -6.78 24.28
N LEU A 13 12.13 -7.92 24.94
CA LEU A 13 11.19 -9.03 24.93
C LEU A 13 9.77 -8.51 25.19
N LEU A 14 8.79 -8.85 24.34
CA LEU A 14 7.40 -8.98 24.78
C LEU A 14 6.56 -9.85 23.82
N SER A 15 6.28 -11.06 24.30
CA SER A 15 4.98 -11.76 24.29
C SER A 15 4.30 -12.21 22.99
N VAL A 16 4.31 -13.54 22.87
CA VAL A 16 3.33 -14.48 22.32
C VAL A 16 1.87 -14.02 22.44
N GLY A 17 1.13 -14.13 21.33
CA GLY A 17 -0.33 -14.20 21.29
C GLY A 17 -0.78 -15.20 20.22
N LEU A 18 -1.34 -16.34 20.63
CA LEU A 18 -1.91 -17.34 19.75
C LEU A 18 -3.23 -16.83 19.16
N LEU A 19 -3.38 -16.95 17.84
CA LEU A 19 -4.63 -16.77 17.11
C LEU A 19 -5.56 -17.97 17.39
N THR A 20 -6.63 -17.73 18.12
CA THR A 20 -7.78 -18.65 18.20
C THR A 20 -8.60 -18.52 16.93
N ALA A 21 -8.52 -19.53 16.08
CA ALA A 21 -9.40 -19.73 14.94
C ALA A 21 -10.77 -20.25 15.43
N CYS A 22 -11.83 -19.53 15.08
CA CYS A 22 -13.23 -19.98 15.07
C CYS A 22 -13.91 -19.04 14.07
N GLY A 23 -14.32 -19.44 12.88
CA GLY A 23 -15.15 -20.59 12.58
C GLY A 23 -16.59 -20.09 12.44
N SER A 24 -17.10 -19.95 11.21
CA SER A 24 -18.53 -20.05 10.90
C SER A 24 -18.73 -20.23 9.40
N SER A 25 -19.41 -21.32 9.09
CA SER A 25 -19.69 -21.84 7.76
C SER A 25 -20.96 -21.24 7.15
N ASP A 26 -20.95 -21.23 5.81
CA ASP A 26 -22.04 -21.37 4.84
C ASP A 26 -23.50 -21.05 5.19
N SER A 27 -24.14 -20.28 4.29
CA SER A 27 -25.56 -20.41 3.99
C SER A 27 -25.81 -20.18 2.50
N ASP A 28 -26.55 -21.13 1.96
CA ASP A 28 -26.75 -21.55 0.59
C ASP A 28 -27.82 -20.74 -0.19
N THR A 29 -27.77 -20.90 -1.51
CA THR A 29 -28.83 -20.70 -2.53
C THR A 29 -29.32 -19.29 -2.94
N GLY A 30 -29.00 -18.98 -4.20
CA GLY A 30 -29.71 -17.99 -5.04
C GLY A 30 -29.33 -18.15 -6.51
N GLN A 31 -29.89 -19.16 -7.18
CA GLN A 31 -29.69 -19.47 -8.60
C GLN A 31 -30.49 -18.51 -9.51
N SER A 32 -29.86 -17.97 -10.56
CA SER A 32 -30.56 -17.58 -11.80
C SER A 32 -29.59 -17.52 -12.99
N ALA A 33 -29.88 -18.32 -14.02
CA ALA A 33 -29.11 -18.46 -15.27
C ALA A 33 -29.55 -17.43 -16.33
N SER A 34 -28.68 -16.86 -17.16
CA SER A 34 -28.28 -17.34 -18.52
C SER A 34 -27.73 -16.12 -19.32
N PRO A 35 -27.25 -16.23 -20.58
CA PRO A 35 -26.18 -17.08 -21.11
C PRO A 35 -25.10 -16.29 -21.93
N THR A 36 -23.99 -16.98 -22.20
CA THR A 36 -22.95 -16.83 -23.26
C THR A 36 -22.71 -15.49 -23.98
N THR A 37 -21.44 -15.04 -23.96
CA THR A 37 -20.70 -14.66 -25.18
C THR A 37 -19.21 -14.99 -25.00
N SER A 38 -18.67 -15.72 -25.98
CA SER A 38 -17.28 -16.15 -26.09
C SER A 38 -16.52 -15.14 -26.94
N VAL A 39 -15.30 -14.74 -26.55
CA VAL A 39 -14.19 -14.48 -27.48
C VAL A 39 -12.84 -14.47 -26.76
N VAL A 40 -11.88 -14.98 -27.52
CA VAL A 40 -10.49 -15.36 -27.25
C VAL A 40 -9.57 -14.16 -27.04
N ALA A 41 -8.59 -14.28 -26.14
CA ALA A 41 -7.24 -13.76 -26.36
C ALA A 41 -6.25 -14.43 -25.39
N SER A 42 -5.56 -15.47 -25.87
CA SER A 42 -4.28 -15.89 -25.29
C SER A 42 -3.23 -14.86 -25.69
N SER A 43 -2.68 -14.15 -24.71
CA SER A 43 -1.39 -13.47 -24.84
C SER A 43 -0.38 -14.19 -23.95
N THR A 44 0.40 -15.06 -24.58
CA THR A 44 1.66 -15.54 -24.02
C THR A 44 2.66 -14.40 -24.12
N THR A 45 2.82 -13.63 -23.05
CA THR A 45 3.98 -12.77 -22.87
C THR A 45 5.05 -13.57 -22.13
N ALA A 46 6.20 -13.73 -22.79
CA ALA A 46 7.41 -14.26 -22.19
C ALA A 46 7.77 -13.47 -20.92
N PRO A 47 8.33 -14.09 -19.87
CA PRO A 47 8.98 -13.34 -18.81
C PRO A 47 10.29 -12.76 -19.38
N GLY A 48 10.16 -11.62 -20.04
CA GLY A 48 11.26 -10.66 -20.11
C GLY A 48 11.54 -10.20 -18.68
N SER A 49 12.80 -10.24 -18.28
CA SER A 49 13.28 -9.83 -16.98
C SER A 49 13.06 -8.33 -16.76
N SER A 50 11.82 -7.92 -16.53
CA SER A 50 11.49 -6.61 -16.00
C SER A 50 11.81 -6.65 -14.51
N ALA A 51 12.63 -5.71 -14.04
CA ALA A 51 12.67 -5.40 -12.62
C ALA A 51 11.23 -5.30 -12.13
N ALA A 52 10.89 -5.99 -11.04
CA ALA A 52 9.52 -6.08 -10.54
C ALA A 52 8.88 -4.69 -10.51
N GLU A 53 8.00 -4.43 -11.47
CA GLU A 53 7.24 -3.20 -11.53
C GLU A 53 6.29 -3.26 -10.34
N ILE A 54 6.53 -2.39 -9.35
CA ILE A 54 5.65 -2.29 -8.20
C ILE A 54 4.33 -1.79 -8.78
N ALA A 55 3.30 -2.64 -8.79
CA ALA A 55 1.99 -2.25 -9.29
C ALA A 55 1.52 -1.02 -8.49
N GLN A 56 1.44 0.14 -9.17
CA GLN A 56 1.04 1.38 -8.54
C GLN A 56 -0.46 1.37 -8.23
N VAL A 57 -0.84 2.09 -7.18
CA VAL A 57 -2.24 2.18 -6.71
C VAL A 57 -2.78 3.56 -7.01
N ASP A 58 -3.98 3.63 -7.57
CA ASP A 58 -4.70 4.90 -7.76
C ASP A 58 -5.31 5.37 -6.43
N PRO A 59 -4.81 6.46 -5.83
CA PRO A 59 -5.32 6.97 -4.55
C PRO A 59 -6.75 7.53 -4.64
N ASN A 60 -7.28 7.78 -5.84
CA ASN A 60 -8.62 8.35 -6.02
C ASN A 60 -9.73 7.29 -5.96
N THR A 61 -9.39 6.02 -6.19
CA THR A 61 -10.35 4.92 -6.30
C THR A 61 -10.06 3.76 -5.37
N ALA A 62 -8.79 3.58 -4.95
CA ALA A 62 -8.42 2.57 -3.99
C ALA A 62 -8.97 2.88 -2.59
N SER A 63 -9.42 1.85 -1.89
CA SER A 63 -9.74 1.95 -0.47
C SER A 63 -8.49 2.20 0.36
N GLN A 64 -8.67 2.80 1.55
CA GLN A 64 -7.58 3.02 2.51
C GLN A 64 -6.80 1.73 2.81
N SER A 65 -7.47 0.58 2.92
CA SER A 65 -6.80 -0.71 3.19
C SER A 65 -5.95 -1.19 2.02
N GLN A 66 -6.35 -0.92 0.77
CA GLN A 66 -5.53 -1.21 -0.41
C GLN A 66 -4.29 -0.31 -0.48
N ILE A 67 -4.44 0.98 -0.19
CA ILE A 67 -3.32 1.92 -0.11
C ILE A 67 -2.36 1.52 1.01
N GLN A 68 -2.89 1.15 2.18
CA GLN A 68 -2.10 0.66 3.31
C GLN A 68 -1.31 -0.60 2.92
N ALA A 69 -1.96 -1.59 2.30
CA ALA A 69 -1.28 -2.82 1.89
C ALA A 69 -0.14 -2.56 0.91
N ALA A 70 -0.32 -1.59 -0.01
CA ALA A 70 0.73 -1.20 -0.94
C ALA A 70 1.91 -0.49 -0.24
N PHE A 71 1.62 0.36 0.75
CA PHE A 71 2.63 1.00 1.58
C PHE A 71 3.41 -0.02 2.43
N GLU A 72 2.72 -0.99 3.03
CA GLU A 72 3.36 -2.09 3.78
C GLU A 72 4.25 -2.94 2.87
N ALA A 73 3.77 -3.28 1.67
CA ALA A 73 4.55 -4.02 0.67
C ALA A 73 5.80 -3.24 0.21
N ALA A 74 5.73 -1.90 0.19
CA ALA A 74 6.86 -1.02 -0.12
C ALA A 74 7.78 -0.73 1.10
N GLY A 75 7.46 -1.26 2.29
CA GLY A 75 8.27 -1.06 3.50
C GLY A 75 8.09 0.32 4.16
N VAL A 76 6.99 1.02 3.87
CA VAL A 76 6.66 2.31 4.48
C VAL A 76 6.33 2.11 5.96
N SER A 77 7.12 2.75 6.84
CA SER A 77 6.82 2.78 8.27
C SER A 77 5.55 3.59 8.56
N ASN A 78 4.73 3.15 9.52
CA ASN A 78 3.43 3.76 9.83
C ASN A 78 2.45 3.76 8.62
N ALA A 79 2.48 2.74 7.77
CA ALA A 79 1.65 2.63 6.56
C ALA A 79 0.17 2.96 6.78
N GLY A 80 -0.46 2.45 7.84
CA GLY A 80 -1.87 2.75 8.13
C GLY A 80 -2.16 4.23 8.42
N LYS A 81 -1.23 4.93 9.10
CA LYS A 81 -1.32 6.39 9.30
C LYS A 81 -1.26 7.09 7.96
N TRP A 82 -0.26 6.78 7.13
CA TRP A 82 -0.08 7.46 5.85
C TRP A 82 -1.19 7.16 4.85
N ALA A 83 -1.70 5.94 4.81
CA ALA A 83 -2.85 5.59 3.97
C ALA A 83 -4.10 6.39 4.35
N LYS A 84 -4.34 6.59 5.66
CA LYS A 84 -5.42 7.46 6.15
C LYS A 84 -5.25 8.89 5.65
N GLU A 85 -4.07 9.47 5.85
CA GLU A 85 -3.81 10.86 5.42
C GLU A 85 -3.91 11.00 3.89
N VAL A 86 -3.37 10.05 3.12
CA VAL A 86 -3.50 10.06 1.66
C VAL A 86 -4.97 10.01 1.22
N THR A 87 -5.79 9.17 1.86
CA THR A 87 -7.22 9.10 1.53
C THR A 87 -7.97 10.39 1.90
N GLU A 88 -7.60 11.03 3.02
CA GLU A 88 -8.22 12.26 3.52
C GLU A 88 -7.99 13.48 2.59
N TYR A 89 -6.79 13.59 2.01
CA TYR A 89 -6.40 14.76 1.21
C TYR A 89 -6.67 14.63 -0.29
N GLY A 90 -7.19 13.48 -0.75
CA GLY A 90 -7.66 13.31 -2.12
C GLY A 90 -8.95 14.12 -2.40
N PRO A 91 -9.37 14.20 -3.68
CA PRO A 91 -8.78 13.55 -4.85
C PRO A 91 -7.51 14.25 -5.36
N TYR A 92 -6.63 13.47 -5.98
CA TYR A 92 -5.35 13.90 -6.52
C TYR A 92 -5.42 14.08 -8.04
N SER A 93 -4.82 15.17 -8.52
CA SER A 93 -4.49 15.32 -9.94
C SER A 93 -3.09 14.73 -10.20
N PRO A 94 -2.86 14.05 -11.34
CA PRO A 94 -1.54 13.58 -11.73
C PRO A 94 -0.46 14.67 -11.74
N ASP A 95 -0.84 15.91 -12.09
CA ASP A 95 0.10 17.03 -12.19
C ASP A 95 0.46 17.65 -10.83
N ALA A 96 -0.32 17.37 -9.78
CA ALA A 96 -0.23 18.06 -8.49
C ALA A 96 -0.05 17.13 -7.28
N ILE A 97 -0.04 15.81 -7.47
CA ILE A 97 0.05 14.85 -6.37
C ILE A 97 1.32 15.05 -5.54
N SER A 98 2.47 15.26 -6.17
CA SER A 98 3.75 15.43 -5.48
C SER A 98 3.75 16.65 -4.54
N ASP A 99 3.22 17.78 -5.02
CA ASP A 99 3.10 19.01 -4.23
C ASP A 99 2.11 18.83 -3.08
N THR A 100 0.99 18.13 -3.34
CA THR A 100 -0.04 17.86 -2.33
C THR A 100 0.49 16.96 -1.23
N LEU A 101 1.14 15.85 -1.58
CA LEU A 101 1.73 14.94 -0.60
C LEU A 101 2.82 15.62 0.23
N THR A 102 3.71 16.39 -0.41
CA THR A 102 4.76 17.15 0.29
C THR A 102 4.17 18.13 1.29
N LYS A 103 3.15 18.89 0.87
CA LYS A 103 2.47 19.87 1.73
C LYS A 103 1.74 19.21 2.89
N GLU A 104 0.93 18.19 2.61
CA GLU A 104 0.00 17.64 3.58
C GLU A 104 0.66 16.63 4.51
N LEU A 105 1.48 15.71 3.99
CA LEU A 105 2.21 14.74 4.84
C LEU A 105 3.38 15.41 5.59
N GLY A 106 3.97 16.46 5.00
CA GLY A 106 5.01 17.27 5.63
C GLY A 106 4.59 17.90 6.97
N LYS A 107 3.28 18.20 7.15
CA LYS A 107 2.73 18.71 8.42
C LYS A 107 2.96 17.77 9.60
N TYR A 108 3.13 16.48 9.33
CA TYR A 108 3.31 15.44 10.32
C TYR A 108 4.76 15.01 10.51
N GLY A 109 5.72 15.72 9.90
CA GLY A 109 7.15 15.41 10.03
C GLY A 109 7.55 14.09 9.38
N ILE A 110 6.92 13.73 8.25
CA ILE A 110 7.36 12.61 7.43
C ILE A 110 8.80 12.86 6.95
N ASP A 111 9.65 11.83 6.97
CA ASP A 111 10.98 11.93 6.40
C ASP A 111 10.94 11.79 4.87
N GLN A 112 11.94 12.35 4.19
CA GLN A 112 11.97 12.40 2.73
C GLN A 112 11.95 11.01 2.09
N GLN A 113 12.65 10.03 2.68
CA GLN A 113 12.71 8.67 2.14
C GLN A 113 11.34 8.00 2.17
N THR A 114 10.59 8.15 3.27
CA THR A 114 9.21 7.65 3.37
C THR A 114 8.28 8.36 2.39
N LEU A 115 8.39 9.69 2.24
CA LEU A 115 7.59 10.45 1.27
C LEU A 115 7.86 10.03 -0.19
N ASP A 116 9.12 9.83 -0.55
CA ASP A 116 9.53 9.38 -1.89
C ASP A 116 8.99 7.96 -2.17
N THR A 117 9.05 7.08 -1.16
CA THR A 117 8.50 5.71 -1.26
C THR A 117 6.99 5.74 -1.47
N ILE A 118 6.25 6.53 -0.67
CA ILE A 118 4.80 6.73 -0.87
C ILE A 118 4.51 7.26 -2.28
N SER A 119 5.27 8.25 -2.74
CA SER A 119 5.08 8.86 -4.06
C SER A 119 5.33 7.86 -5.19
N SER A 120 6.26 6.91 -5.01
CA SER A 120 6.52 5.86 -6.01
C SER A 120 5.38 4.83 -6.13
N VAL A 121 4.60 4.64 -5.06
CA VAL A 121 3.51 3.65 -4.99
C VAL A 121 2.20 4.20 -5.54
N LEU A 122 2.01 5.52 -5.53
CA LEU A 122 0.76 6.15 -5.94
C LEU A 122 0.80 6.62 -7.40
N ALA A 123 -0.27 6.31 -8.14
CA ALA A 123 -0.45 6.74 -9.53
C ALA A 123 -1.92 7.14 -9.79
N PRO A 124 -2.30 8.41 -9.53
CA PRO A 124 -3.64 8.88 -9.84
C PRO A 124 -3.90 8.77 -11.35
N GLN A 125 -5.06 8.25 -11.70
CA GLN A 125 -5.52 8.12 -13.10
C GLN A 125 -6.41 9.29 -13.51
#